data_AF-A0AAW4N104-F1
#
_entry.id   AF-A0AAW4N104-F1
#
_cell.length_a   1.000
_cell.length_b   1.000
_cell.length_c   1.000
_cell.angle_alpha   90.00
_cell.angle_beta   90.00
_cell.angle_gamma   90.00
#
_symmetry.space_group_name_H-M   'P 1'
#
loop_
_entity.id
_entity.type
_entity.pdbx_description
1 polymer ?
#
loop_
_entity_poly.entity_id
_entity_poly.type
_entity_poly.pdbx_seq_one_letter_code
_entity_poly.pdbx_strand_id
1 'polypeptide(L)'
;MKKKIINLFIGILFIAGLSLLIYPSFSNYWNQRHQTKAIAGYEEKVEDLTLKQYEKLWNDAVSYNKNLRHTMYALNDEDKKIYNETLDVTGTGMMGYVEIPKINVSLPIYHGTDAEILQIAIGHIPGTSLPVGG
;
A
#
# COMPACT_ATOMS: atom_id res chain seq x y z
N MET A 1 14.89 38.66 -33.96
CA MET A 1 13.95 37.52 -33.80
C MET A 1 14.65 36.24 -33.34
N LYS A 2 15.75 35.79 -33.98
CA LYS A 2 16.52 34.59 -33.58
C LYS A 2 16.93 34.54 -32.09
N LYS A 3 17.42 35.65 -31.52
CA LYS A 3 17.79 35.73 -30.08
C LYS A 3 16.59 35.53 -29.12
N LYS A 4 15.39 36.01 -29.49
CA LYS A 4 14.17 35.81 -28.67
C LYS A 4 13.74 34.34 -28.70
N ILE A 5 13.88 33.68 -29.85
CA ILE A 5 13.56 32.25 -30.01
C ILE A 5 14.55 31.38 -29.24
N ILE A 6 15.85 31.70 -29.29
CA ILE A 6 16.89 30.99 -28.52
C ILE A 6 16.66 31.16 -27.02
N ASN A 7 16.37 32.38 -26.54
CA ASN A 7 16.09 32.61 -25.13
C ASN A 7 14.81 31.90 -24.67
N LEU A 8 13.78 31.82 -25.52
CA LEU A 8 12.56 31.06 -25.24
C LEU A 8 12.88 29.55 -25.12
N PHE A 9 13.68 29.02 -26.04
CA PHE A 9 14.08 27.61 -26.01
C PHE A 9 14.89 27.26 -24.75
N ILE A 10 15.84 28.13 -24.36
CA ILE A 10 16.61 27.99 -23.12
C ILE A 10 15.68 28.04 -21.90
N GLY A 11 14.69 28.94 -21.88
CA GLY A 11 13.70 29.02 -20.82
C GLY A 11 12.87 27.74 -20.68
N ILE A 12 12.42 27.16 -21.79
CA ILE A 12 11.68 25.89 -21.81
C ILE A 12 12.56 24.74 -21.30
N LEU A 13 13.81 24.67 -21.76
CA LEU A 13 14.76 23.63 -21.33
C LEU A 13 15.05 23.74 -19.82
N PHE A 14 15.18 24.96 -19.30
CA PHE A 14 15.36 25.22 -17.88
C PHE A 14 14.15 24.77 -17.06
N ILE A 15 12.93 25.10 -17.50
CA ILE A 15 11.69 24.66 -16.82
C ILE A 15 11.56 23.14 -16.86
N ALA A 16 11.90 22.49 -17.99
CA ALA A 16 11.88 21.03 -18.09
C ALA A 16 12.88 20.38 -17.11
N GLY A 17 14.11 20.89 -17.05
CA GLY A 17 15.11 20.43 -16.08
C GLY A 17 14.69 20.65 -14.63
N LEU A 18 14.13 21.81 -14.33
CA LEU A 18 13.62 22.13 -12.99
C LEU A 18 12.43 21.24 -12.60
N SER A 19 11.55 20.93 -13.56
CA SER A 19 10.40 20.04 -13.34
C SER A 19 10.85 18.62 -13.01
N LEU A 20 11.89 18.11 -13.70
CA LEU A 20 12.48 16.80 -13.38
C LEU A 20 13.10 16.77 -11.98
N LEU A 21 13.71 17.87 -11.53
CA LEU A 21 14.28 17.98 -10.19
C LEU A 21 13.20 18.09 -9.09
N ILE A 22 12.08 18.74 -9.38
CA ILE A 22 10.96 18.93 -8.44
C ILE A 22 10.06 17.69 -8.38
N TYR A 23 10.01 16.88 -9.45
CA TYR A 23 9.12 15.71 -9.57
C TYR A 23 9.18 14.76 -8.34
N PRO A 24 10.36 14.36 -7.81
CA PRO A 24 10.41 13.50 -6.62
C PRO A 24 9.75 14.11 -5.39
N SER A 25 9.98 15.40 -5.13
CA SER A 25 9.39 16.10 -3.97
C SER A 25 7.88 16.26 -4.11
N PHE A 26 7.40 16.59 -5.31
CA PHE A 26 5.97 16.71 -5.59
C PHE A 26 5.26 15.35 -5.53
N SER A 27 5.85 14.32 -6.12
CA SER A 27 5.36 12.94 -6.07
C SER A 27 5.28 12.44 -4.62
N ASN A 28 6.30 12.70 -3.81
CA ASN A 28 6.31 12.31 -2.40
C ASN A 28 5.22 13.04 -1.60
N TYR A 29 5.03 14.34 -1.83
CA TYR A 29 3.97 15.11 -1.18
C TYR A 29 2.55 14.62 -1.53
N TRP A 30 2.32 14.30 -2.81
CA TRP A 30 1.05 13.75 -3.27
C TRP A 30 0.80 12.35 -2.67
N ASN A 31 1.81 11.49 -2.67
CA ASN A 31 1.73 10.15 -2.08
C ASN A 31 1.46 10.21 -0.57
N GLN A 32 2.15 11.10 0.16
CA GLN A 32 1.99 11.24 1.61
C GLN A 32 0.53 11.61 1.97
N ARG A 33 -0.15 12.44 1.18
CA ARG A 33 -1.57 12.78 1.42
C ARG A 33 -2.54 11.63 1.26
N HIS A 34 -2.35 10.76 0.26
CA HIS A 34 -3.22 9.60 0.06
C HIS A 34 -2.89 8.47 1.05
N GLN A 35 -1.61 8.24 1.33
CA GLN A 35 -1.14 7.23 2.27
C GLN A 35 -1.54 7.55 3.71
N THR A 36 -1.40 8.81 4.15
CA THR A 36 -1.85 9.24 5.49
C THR A 36 -3.36 9.07 5.67
N LYS A 37 -4.17 9.28 4.62
CA LYS A 37 -5.63 9.07 4.71
C LYS A 37 -6.00 7.60 4.84
N ALA A 38 -5.36 6.71 4.08
CA ALA A 38 -5.60 5.27 4.18
C ALA A 38 -5.19 4.74 5.57
N ILE A 39 -4.04 5.17 6.08
CA ILE A 39 -3.56 4.81 7.41
C ILE A 39 -4.49 5.35 8.49
N ALA A 40 -4.86 6.63 8.45
CA ALA A 40 -5.76 7.23 9.44
C ALA A 40 -7.15 6.55 9.45
N GLY A 41 -7.70 6.23 8.27
CA GLY A 41 -8.97 5.51 8.17
C GLY A 41 -8.88 4.06 8.68
N TYR A 42 -7.73 3.41 8.52
CA TYR A 42 -7.48 2.11 9.11
C TYR A 42 -7.37 2.18 10.64
N GLU A 43 -6.62 3.15 11.17
CA GLU A 43 -6.49 3.38 12.62
C GLU A 43 -7.87 3.63 13.26
N GLU A 44 -8.68 4.54 12.68
CA GLU A 44 -10.04 4.81 13.14
C GLU A 44 -10.90 3.53 13.17
N LYS A 45 -10.82 2.70 12.12
CA LYS A 45 -11.57 1.44 12.07
C LYS A 45 -11.09 0.40 13.08
N VAL A 46 -9.79 0.34 13.35
CA VAL A 46 -9.24 -0.56 14.37
C VAL A 46 -9.63 -0.09 15.78
N GLU A 47 -9.62 1.22 16.04
CA GLU A 47 -10.03 1.80 17.33
C GLU A 47 -11.52 1.55 17.63
N ASP A 48 -12.37 1.54 16.60
CA ASP A 48 -13.80 1.23 16.72
C ASP A 48 -14.09 -0.26 17.02
N LEU A 49 -13.10 -1.16 16.93
CA LEU A 49 -13.31 -2.58 17.18
C LEU A 49 -13.47 -2.88 18.68
N THR A 50 -14.46 -3.70 19.01
CA THR A 50 -14.50 -4.35 20.33
C THR A 50 -13.37 -5.38 20.45
N LEU A 51 -12.90 -5.64 21.69
CA LEU A 51 -11.89 -6.67 21.97
C LEU A 51 -12.24 -8.02 21.34
N LYS A 52 -13.52 -8.42 21.40
CA LYS A 52 -14.01 -9.67 20.81
C LYS A 52 -13.87 -9.69 19.28
N GLN A 53 -14.12 -8.57 18.61
CA GLN A 53 -13.96 -8.47 17.15
C GLN A 53 -12.48 -8.50 16.77
N TYR A 54 -11.64 -7.76 17.49
CA TYR A 54 -10.19 -7.78 17.30
C TYR A 54 -9.61 -9.19 17.46
N GLU A 55 -9.92 -9.87 18.58
CA GLU A 55 -9.48 -11.24 18.83
C GLU A 55 -9.96 -12.20 17.76
N LYS A 56 -11.20 -12.04 17.28
CA LYS A 56 -11.73 -12.86 16.18
C LYS A 56 -10.89 -12.66 14.91
N LEU A 57 -10.68 -11.41 14.47
CA LEU A 57 -9.89 -11.10 13.28
C LEU A 57 -8.46 -11.65 13.39
N TRP A 58 -7.85 -11.48 14.55
CA TRP A 58 -6.49 -11.97 14.80
C TRP A 58 -6.41 -13.50 14.77
N ASN A 59 -7.33 -14.18 15.46
CA ASN A 59 -7.38 -15.65 15.49
C ASN A 59 -7.70 -16.24 14.11
N ASP A 60 -8.57 -15.60 13.34
CA ASP A 60 -8.88 -16.00 11.97
C ASP A 60 -7.61 -15.92 11.09
N ALA A 61 -6.82 -14.84 11.20
CA ALA A 61 -5.56 -14.68 10.47
C ALA A 61 -4.49 -15.70 10.90
N VAL A 62 -4.35 -15.97 12.20
CA VAL A 62 -3.44 -17.01 12.70
C VAL A 62 -3.86 -18.40 12.23
N SER A 63 -5.16 -18.70 12.24
CA SER A 63 -5.72 -19.95 11.76
C SER A 63 -5.50 -20.12 10.25
N TYR A 64 -5.68 -19.05 9.47
CA TYR A 64 -5.32 -19.03 8.05
C TYR A 64 -3.86 -19.40 7.84
N ASN A 65 -2.92 -18.74 8.54
CA ASN A 65 -1.48 -19.03 8.43
C ASN A 65 -1.15 -20.49 8.80
N LYS A 66 -1.82 -21.06 9.81
CA LYS A 66 -1.61 -22.45 10.22
C LYS A 66 -2.11 -23.46 9.19
N ASN A 67 -3.21 -23.15 8.51
CA ASN A 67 -3.82 -24.00 7.49
C ASN A 67 -3.24 -23.73 6.08
N LEU A 68 -2.43 -22.68 5.95
CA LEU A 68 -1.81 -22.29 4.69
C LEU A 68 -0.91 -23.42 4.19
N ARG A 69 -1.33 -24.04 3.10
CA ARG A 69 -0.47 -24.93 2.33
C ARG A 69 0.49 -24.01 1.59
N HIS A 70 1.77 -24.02 1.97
CA HIS A 70 2.81 -23.25 1.28
C HIS A 70 2.98 -23.76 -0.15
N THR A 71 2.11 -23.32 -1.04
CA THR A 71 2.14 -23.63 -2.45
C THR A 71 2.47 -22.34 -3.19
N MET A 72 3.56 -22.33 -3.95
CA MET A 72 3.93 -21.24 -4.86
C MET A 72 2.95 -21.11 -6.06
N TYR A 73 1.83 -21.83 -6.02
CA TYR A 73 0.81 -21.86 -7.07
C TYR A 73 -0.30 -20.85 -6.77
N ALA A 74 -0.98 -20.41 -7.83
CA ALA A 74 -2.17 -19.59 -7.71
C ALA A 74 -3.19 -20.26 -6.78
N LEU A 75 -3.68 -19.51 -5.79
CA LEU A 75 -4.81 -19.91 -4.97
C LEU A 75 -5.98 -20.28 -5.89
N ASN A 76 -6.69 -21.35 -5.58
CA ASN A 76 -7.98 -21.59 -6.22
C ASN A 76 -8.97 -20.49 -5.80
N ASP A 77 -10.13 -20.42 -6.46
CA ASP A 77 -11.10 -19.34 -6.23
C ASP A 77 -11.60 -19.29 -4.77
N GLU A 78 -11.70 -20.44 -4.11
CA GLU A 78 -12.14 -20.55 -2.72
C GLU A 78 -11.07 -20.04 -1.74
N ASP A 79 -9.84 -20.49 -1.89
CA ASP A 79 -8.70 -20.05 -1.09
C ASP A 79 -8.41 -18.55 -1.30
N LYS A 80 -8.60 -18.05 -2.54
CA LYS A 80 -8.45 -16.62 -2.85
C LYS A 80 -9.53 -15.78 -2.17
N LYS A 81 -10.76 -16.29 -2.09
CA LYS A 81 -11.84 -15.63 -1.34
C LYS A 81 -11.52 -15.56 0.15
N ILE A 82 -11.11 -16.69 0.74
CA ILE A 82 -10.71 -16.76 2.16
C ILE A 82 -9.55 -15.79 2.42
N TYR A 83 -8.55 -15.76 1.54
CA TYR A 83 -7.43 -14.82 1.60
C TYR A 83 -7.92 -13.37 1.64
N ASN A 84 -8.78 -12.95 0.71
CA ASN A 84 -9.26 -11.57 0.61
C ASN A 84 -10.17 -11.13 1.77
N GLU A 85 -10.86 -12.07 2.42
CA GLU A 85 -11.76 -11.78 3.56
C GLU A 85 -11.02 -11.79 4.91
N THR A 86 -9.86 -12.42 4.98
CA THR A 86 -9.10 -12.55 6.24
C THR A 86 -8.25 -11.30 6.45
N LEU A 87 -8.26 -10.74 7.66
CA LEU A 87 -7.46 -9.55 8.00
C LEU A 87 -7.80 -8.31 7.15
N ASP A 88 -9.06 -8.16 6.71
CA ASP A 88 -9.56 -6.92 6.12
C ASP A 88 -10.46 -6.17 7.10
N VAL A 89 -9.90 -5.18 7.79
CA VAL A 89 -10.62 -4.38 8.80
C VAL A 89 -11.53 -3.33 8.15
N THR A 90 -11.18 -2.88 6.94
CA THR A 90 -11.81 -1.71 6.30
C THR A 90 -12.81 -2.09 5.21
N GLY A 91 -12.81 -3.34 4.77
CA GLY A 91 -13.55 -3.80 3.59
C GLY A 91 -12.91 -3.38 2.26
N THR A 92 -11.68 -2.85 2.31
CA THR A 92 -10.95 -2.35 1.13
C THR A 92 -9.75 -3.25 0.78
N GLY A 93 -9.54 -4.32 1.55
CA GLY A 93 -8.38 -5.18 1.46
C GLY A 93 -7.13 -4.63 2.17
N MET A 94 -7.23 -3.55 2.95
CA MET A 94 -6.11 -3.04 3.74
C MET A 94 -5.89 -3.91 4.99
N MET A 95 -4.70 -4.51 5.09
CA MET A 95 -4.29 -5.36 6.22
C MET A 95 -3.68 -4.58 7.37
N GLY A 96 -3.10 -3.41 7.09
CA GLY A 96 -2.33 -2.61 8.02
C GLY A 96 -1.32 -1.72 7.31
N TYR A 97 -0.26 -1.32 7.98
CA TYR A 97 0.80 -0.50 7.40
C TYR A 97 2.17 -0.86 7.99
N VAL A 98 3.22 -0.54 7.24
CA VAL A 98 4.61 -0.69 7.70
C VAL A 98 5.26 0.68 7.84
N GLU A 99 6.01 0.85 8.92
CA GLU A 99 6.88 2.00 9.12
C GLU A 99 8.34 1.56 9.02
N ILE A 100 9.13 2.30 8.23
CA ILE A 100 10.57 2.09 8.09
C ILE A 100 11.26 3.42 8.42
N PRO A 101 11.54 3.69 9.72
CA PRO A 101 11.99 5.00 10.18
C PRO A 101 13.30 5.47 9.52
N LYS A 102 14.21 4.52 9.24
CA LYS A 102 15.53 4.81 8.66
C LYS A 102 15.45 5.47 7.27
N ILE A 103 14.37 5.22 6.53
CA ILE A 103 14.13 5.82 5.21
C ILE A 103 12.90 6.74 5.22
N ASN A 104 12.32 7.00 6.40
CA ASN A 104 11.15 7.86 6.59
C ASN A 104 9.96 7.47 5.70
N VAL A 105 9.63 6.18 5.68
CA VAL A 105 8.54 5.61 4.89
C VAL A 105 7.47 5.03 5.82
N SER A 106 6.22 5.39 5.57
CA SER A 106 5.03 4.76 6.17
C SER A 106 4.07 4.42 5.03
N LEU A 107 3.82 3.13 4.79
CA LEU A 107 3.04 2.67 3.64
C LEU A 107 1.97 1.66 4.05
N PRO A 108 0.74 1.78 3.51
CA PRO A 108 -0.30 0.79 3.73
C PRO A 108 0.03 -0.52 2.99
N ILE A 109 -0.41 -1.63 3.59
CA ILE A 109 -0.29 -2.99 3.07
C ILE A 109 -1.69 -3.45 2.67
N TYR A 110 -1.86 -3.85 1.41
CA TYR A 110 -3.11 -4.37 0.86
C TYR A 110 -2.98 -5.83 0.43
N HIS A 111 -4.12 -6.51 0.34
CA HIS A 111 -4.22 -7.83 -0.27
C HIS A 111 -3.85 -7.80 -1.75
N GLY A 112 -3.06 -8.77 -2.21
CA GLY A 112 -2.74 -8.95 -3.62
C GLY A 112 -1.56 -8.10 -4.10
N THR A 113 -1.18 -8.36 -5.34
CA THR A 113 -0.04 -7.73 -6.02
C THR A 113 -0.44 -7.20 -7.40
N ASP A 114 -1.71 -6.82 -7.54
CA ASP A 114 -2.24 -6.22 -8.76
C ASP A 114 -1.59 -4.87 -9.04
N ALA A 115 -1.46 -4.51 -10.32
CA ALA A 115 -0.75 -3.30 -10.73
C ALA A 115 -1.32 -2.02 -10.10
N GLU A 116 -2.64 -1.98 -9.89
CA GLU A 116 -3.34 -0.86 -9.26
C GLU A 116 -2.89 -0.66 -7.81
N ILE A 117 -2.66 -1.74 -7.07
CA ILE A 117 -2.19 -1.72 -5.68
C ILE A 117 -0.73 -1.27 -5.65
N LEU A 118 0.13 -1.89 -6.47
CA LEU A 118 1.56 -1.64 -6.47
C LEU A 118 1.95 -0.22 -6.92
N GLN A 119 1.04 0.49 -7.60
CA GLN A 119 1.23 1.89 -7.94
C GLN A 119 1.10 2.84 -6.74
N ILE A 120 0.33 2.46 -5.72
CA ILE A 120 -0.04 3.37 -4.61
C ILE A 120 0.30 2.84 -3.21
N ALA A 121 0.57 1.54 -3.07
CA ALA A 121 0.73 0.85 -1.78
C ALA A 121 1.62 -0.40 -1.88
N ILE A 122 1.86 -1.04 -0.73
CA ILE A 122 2.53 -2.34 -0.65
C ILE A 122 1.48 -3.45 -0.89
N GLY A 123 1.78 -4.36 -1.81
CA GLY A 123 0.97 -5.55 -2.05
C GLY A 123 1.49 -6.76 -1.27
N HIS A 124 0.60 -7.44 -0.55
CA HIS A 124 0.88 -8.73 0.06
C HIS A 124 0.76 -9.84 -0.98
N ILE A 125 1.74 -10.74 -1.06
CA ILE A 125 1.78 -11.82 -2.04
C ILE A 125 0.73 -12.89 -1.66
N PRO A 126 -0.25 -13.22 -2.52
CA PRO A 126 -1.20 -14.28 -2.24
C PRO A 126 -0.51 -15.65 -2.09
N GLY A 127 -0.99 -16.48 -1.17
CA GLY A 127 -0.37 -17.79 -0.88
C GLY A 127 0.85 -17.74 0.06
N THR A 128 1.25 -16.54 0.54
CA THR A 128 2.18 -16.41 1.67
C THR A 128 1.45 -16.15 2.98
N SER A 129 2.14 -16.33 4.11
CA SER A 129 1.60 -16.06 5.43
C SER A 129 1.24 -14.58 5.59
N LEU A 130 0.04 -14.31 6.11
CA LEU A 130 -0.42 -12.99 6.48
C LEU A 130 0.53 -12.35 7.52
N PRO A 131 0.64 -11.01 7.53
CA PRO A 131 1.62 -10.27 8.34
C PRO A 131 1.23 -10.16 9.83
N VAL A 132 0.83 -11.28 10.45
CA VAL A 132 0.50 -11.38 11.89
C VAL A 132 1.59 -12.11 12.70
N GLY A 133 2.67 -12.56 12.04
CA GLY A 133 3.75 -13.34 12.66
C GLY A 133 3.32 -14.75 13.05
N GLY A 134 4.13 -15.40 13.90
CA GLY A 134 3.91 -16.77 14.39
C GLY A 134 5.00 -17.74 13.97
#